data_AF-A0A9P7E4Q9-F1
#
_entry.id   AF-A0A9P7E4Q9-F1
#
_cell.length_a   1.000
_cell.length_b   1.000
_cell.length_c   1.000
_cell.angle_alpha   90.00
_cell.angle_beta   90.00
_cell.angle_gamma   90.00
#
_symmetry.space_group_name_H-M   'P 1'
#
loop_
_entity.id
_entity.type
_entity.pdbx_description
1 polymer ?
#
loop_
_entity_poly.entity_id
_entity_poly.type
_entity_poly.pdbx_seq_one_letter_code
_entity_poly.pdbx_strand_id
1 'polypeptide(L)'
;QPNESFLSPACLHTMDGNFSAKRLDGSGSADPHLFQSWYFISEAKVDQFKDDVQCRTSESSMVESMISSTCTENWTAAKAVDNDKITVFDQTGIFLLACHHGLIESVTEMKRSGELLLDVCGMDQAIGHNIACSSHKTIATSSIGVKAAGLNLQVVLQNHPLYLNGLGLEDLETCECIFTSSNSAAILIQHASYFHWMQFLDLHFDQWDMDQYSDLTLQIIKTNTPVLKEFKQLHDLMDADFVNWRNEEFEYLSNVAMEPTLDVIAVAYIKQLEKLQYVEETYGCLTSVPFLMYTPANFTRTSGLNATARNNSRA
;
A
#
# COMPACT_ATOMS: atom_id res chain seq x y z
N GLN A 1 -29.99 -3.78 -9.75
CA GLN A 1 -31.47 -3.83 -10.01
C GLN A 1 -31.74 -3.77 -11.51
N PRO A 2 -32.93 -4.19 -12.04
CA PRO A 2 -33.15 -4.29 -13.49
C PRO A 2 -33.04 -2.98 -14.31
N ASN A 3 -32.91 -1.81 -13.65
CA ASN A 3 -32.74 -0.50 -14.29
C ASN A 3 -31.47 0.24 -13.85
N GLU A 4 -30.54 -0.46 -13.19
CA GLU A 4 -29.30 0.14 -12.73
C GLU A 4 -28.25 0.06 -13.85
N SER A 5 -27.62 1.19 -14.16
CA SER A 5 -26.52 1.22 -15.14
C SER A 5 -25.38 0.32 -14.66
N PHE A 6 -24.80 -0.46 -15.58
CA PHE A 6 -23.60 -1.21 -15.28
C PHE A 6 -22.48 -0.26 -14.85
N LEU A 7 -21.82 -0.60 -13.75
CA LEU A 7 -20.61 0.08 -13.31
C LEU A 7 -19.46 -0.35 -14.23
N SER A 8 -18.56 0.59 -14.52
CA SER A 8 -17.33 0.31 -15.25
C SER A 8 -16.17 1.05 -14.57
N PRO A 9 -15.21 0.32 -13.96
CA PRO A 9 -15.19 -1.14 -13.82
C PRO A 9 -16.32 -1.65 -12.90
N ALA A 10 -16.71 -2.91 -13.06
CA ALA A 10 -17.74 -3.57 -12.26
C ALA A 10 -17.27 -3.92 -10.84
N CYS A 11 -15.97 -4.12 -10.64
CA CYS A 11 -15.35 -4.22 -9.31
C CYS A 11 -13.96 -3.58 -9.31
N LEU A 12 -13.58 -3.10 -8.12
CA LEU A 12 -12.28 -2.51 -7.82
C LEU A 12 -11.55 -3.39 -6.81
N HIS A 13 -10.28 -3.59 -7.08
CA HIS A 13 -9.38 -4.43 -6.29
C HIS A 13 -8.04 -3.76 -6.08
N THR A 14 -7.33 -4.22 -5.07
CA THR A 14 -5.93 -3.91 -4.84
C THR A 14 -5.16 -5.20 -4.62
N MET A 15 -3.94 -5.26 -5.12
CA MET A 15 -3.04 -6.36 -4.82
C MET A 15 -1.65 -5.83 -4.50
N ASP A 16 -0.98 -6.45 -3.54
CA ASP A 16 0.41 -6.14 -3.21
C ASP A 16 1.08 -7.27 -2.41
N GLY A 17 2.40 -7.20 -2.27
CA GLY A 17 3.22 -8.11 -1.48
C GLY A 17 3.57 -7.56 -0.10
N ASN A 18 3.48 -8.41 0.92
CA ASN A 18 3.92 -8.12 2.28
C ASN A 18 5.07 -9.04 2.72
N PHE A 19 6.25 -8.44 2.88
CA PHE A 19 7.47 -9.13 3.35
C PHE A 19 7.57 -9.27 4.87
N SER A 20 6.61 -8.79 5.66
CA SER A 20 6.61 -8.98 7.11
C SER A 20 6.11 -10.36 7.50
N ALA A 21 5.32 -11.01 6.64
CA ALA A 21 4.77 -12.36 6.86
C ALA A 21 5.79 -13.49 6.61
N LYS A 22 7.05 -13.29 7.00
CA LYS A 22 8.15 -14.24 6.78
C LYS A 22 8.07 -15.42 7.74
N ARG A 23 8.55 -16.57 7.29
CA ARG A 23 8.81 -17.75 8.16
C ARG A 23 10.20 -18.29 7.92
N LEU A 24 10.93 -18.53 9.02
CA LEU A 24 12.29 -19.07 8.95
C LEU A 24 12.29 -20.52 8.47
N ASP A 25 13.27 -20.84 7.64
CA ASP A 25 13.51 -22.20 7.18
C ASP A 25 13.82 -23.14 8.36
N GLY A 26 13.32 -24.37 8.27
CA GLY A 26 13.44 -25.39 9.32
C GLY A 26 12.55 -25.19 10.56
N SER A 27 11.82 -24.08 10.68
CA SER A 27 10.92 -23.82 11.81
C SER A 27 9.76 -24.80 11.85
N GLY A 28 9.55 -25.43 13.01
CA GLY A 28 8.43 -26.35 13.23
C GLY A 28 8.40 -27.57 12.31
N SER A 29 9.55 -28.00 11.78
CA SER A 29 9.71 -29.18 10.90
C SER A 29 9.23 -30.51 11.51
N ALA A 30 9.00 -30.55 12.82
CA ALA A 30 8.42 -31.69 13.53
C ALA A 30 6.88 -31.74 13.50
N ASP A 31 6.20 -30.69 13.04
CA ASP A 31 4.75 -30.60 12.97
C ASP A 31 4.25 -31.08 11.60
N PRO A 32 3.58 -32.25 11.52
CA PRO A 32 3.12 -32.82 10.25
C PRO A 32 1.77 -32.27 9.82
N HIS A 33 1.12 -31.41 10.61
CA HIS A 33 -0.22 -30.95 10.30
C HIS A 33 -0.23 -30.01 9.09
N LEU A 34 -1.30 -30.11 8.31
CA LEU A 34 -1.59 -29.21 7.21
C LEU A 34 -2.81 -28.39 7.61
N PHE A 35 -2.71 -27.07 7.43
CA PHE A 35 -3.83 -26.17 7.64
C PHE A 35 -4.53 -25.95 6.30
N GLN A 36 -5.86 -26.04 6.28
CA GLN A 36 -6.66 -25.73 5.11
C GLN A 36 -7.28 -24.36 5.30
N SER A 37 -6.83 -23.40 4.51
CA SER A 37 -7.37 -22.04 4.49
C SER A 37 -8.28 -21.84 3.27
N TRP A 38 -9.29 -21.00 3.44
CA TRP A 38 -10.15 -20.54 2.34
C TRP A 38 -9.57 -19.33 1.61
N TYR A 39 -8.67 -18.59 2.27
CA TYR A 39 -7.97 -17.44 1.69
C TYR A 39 -6.76 -17.88 0.85
N PHE A 40 -5.99 -18.87 1.33
CA PHE A 40 -4.74 -19.24 0.69
C PHE A 40 -4.94 -20.09 -0.58
N ILE A 41 -4.34 -19.64 -1.67
CA ILE A 41 -4.20 -20.43 -2.89
C ILE A 41 -3.13 -21.49 -2.68
N SER A 42 -3.41 -22.71 -3.13
CA SER A 42 -2.44 -23.81 -3.03
C SER A 42 -1.21 -23.54 -3.91
N GLU A 43 -0.04 -23.91 -3.38
CA GLU A 43 1.25 -23.83 -4.10
C GLU A 43 1.19 -24.48 -5.48
N ALA A 44 0.55 -25.65 -5.58
CA ALA A 44 0.39 -26.37 -6.85
C ALA A 44 -0.42 -25.60 -7.92
N LYS A 45 -1.25 -24.64 -7.52
CA LYS A 45 -2.00 -23.77 -8.44
C LYS A 45 -1.14 -22.58 -8.89
N VAL A 46 -0.34 -22.04 -7.98
CA VAL A 46 0.56 -20.90 -8.25
C VAL A 46 1.74 -21.35 -9.11
N ASP A 47 2.34 -22.50 -8.80
CA ASP A 47 3.50 -23.07 -9.51
C ASP A 47 3.25 -23.39 -10.98
N GLN A 48 1.98 -23.39 -11.43
CA GLN A 48 1.64 -23.56 -12.85
C GLN A 48 2.18 -22.43 -13.71
N PHE A 49 2.38 -21.26 -13.13
CA PHE A 49 2.76 -20.06 -13.84
C PHE A 49 4.28 -19.81 -13.82
N LYS A 50 5.06 -20.58 -13.05
CA LYS A 50 6.45 -20.27 -12.63
C LYS A 50 7.41 -19.86 -13.75
N ASP A 51 7.15 -20.33 -14.95
CA ASP A 51 8.00 -20.14 -16.13
C ASP A 51 7.27 -19.38 -17.28
N ASP A 52 6.07 -18.85 -17.04
CA ASP A 52 5.18 -18.27 -18.06
C ASP A 52 5.80 -17.06 -18.79
N VAL A 53 6.59 -16.27 -18.08
CA VAL A 53 7.16 -15.01 -18.60
C VAL A 53 8.46 -15.25 -19.38
N GLN A 54 9.03 -16.47 -19.34
CA GLN A 54 10.31 -16.78 -19.99
C GLN A 54 10.19 -17.05 -21.51
N CYS A 55 8.98 -17.16 -22.07
CA CYS A 55 8.78 -17.45 -23.49
C CYS A 55 8.94 -16.21 -24.39
N ARG A 56 10.19 -15.80 -24.65
CA ARG A 56 10.51 -14.75 -25.64
C ARG A 56 10.66 -15.34 -27.06
N THR A 57 9.84 -14.87 -28.00
CA THR A 57 10.17 -14.85 -29.44
C THR A 57 10.47 -13.42 -29.89
N SER A 58 11.62 -13.25 -30.56
CA SER A 58 12.45 -12.05 -30.59
C SER A 58 12.07 -10.91 -31.56
N GLU A 59 10.81 -10.69 -31.95
CA GLU A 59 10.53 -9.80 -33.10
C GLU A 59 9.66 -8.54 -32.85
N SER A 60 9.12 -8.32 -31.65
CA SER A 60 8.21 -7.17 -31.41
C SER A 60 8.74 -6.14 -30.40
N SER A 61 10.02 -5.74 -30.47
CA SER A 61 10.68 -4.99 -29.38
C SER A 61 11.00 -3.52 -29.64
N MET A 62 10.65 -2.93 -30.79
CA MET A 62 11.24 -1.62 -31.17
C MET A 62 10.38 -0.37 -30.96
N VAL A 63 9.04 -0.46 -30.90
CA VAL A 63 8.20 0.77 -30.84
C VAL A 63 7.61 1.02 -29.44
N GLU A 64 7.43 -0.02 -28.62
CA GLU A 64 6.83 0.08 -27.28
C GLU A 64 7.85 0.38 -26.15
N SER A 65 9.13 0.53 -26.53
CA SER A 65 10.26 0.70 -25.60
C SER A 65 10.39 2.10 -25.01
N MET A 66 9.80 3.14 -25.62
CA MET A 66 10.06 4.54 -25.21
C MET A 66 9.17 5.06 -24.08
N ILE A 67 7.97 4.48 -23.87
CA ILE A 67 7.06 4.89 -22.79
C ILE A 67 7.25 4.02 -21.52
N SER A 68 7.82 2.82 -21.68
CA SER A 68 7.79 1.76 -20.67
C SER A 68 9.03 1.67 -19.76
N SER A 69 10.19 2.21 -20.11
CA SER A 69 11.42 1.99 -19.34
C SER A 69 11.51 2.85 -18.07
N THR A 70 10.89 4.03 -18.05
CA THR A 70 11.05 5.00 -16.95
C THR A 70 10.28 4.62 -15.67
N CYS A 71 9.18 3.87 -15.78
CA CYS A 71 8.30 3.57 -14.65
C CYS A 71 8.93 2.59 -13.63
N THR A 72 9.80 1.68 -14.05
CA THR A 72 10.43 0.68 -13.15
C THR A 72 11.81 1.09 -12.63
N GLU A 73 12.50 2.02 -13.28
CA GLU A 73 13.87 2.44 -12.91
C GLU A 73 13.93 3.17 -11.55
N ASN A 74 12.85 3.87 -11.19
CA ASN A 74 12.75 4.68 -9.97
C ASN A 74 12.23 3.90 -8.75
N TRP A 75 11.62 2.72 -8.93
CA TRP A 75 10.94 2.02 -7.85
C TRP A 75 11.78 0.86 -7.32
N THR A 76 12.14 0.92 -6.04
CA THR A 76 12.89 -0.14 -5.35
C THR A 76 12.15 -1.48 -5.36
N ALA A 77 10.80 -1.46 -5.31
CA ALA A 77 9.97 -2.66 -5.38
C ALA A 77 10.04 -3.39 -6.73
N ALA A 78 10.35 -2.67 -7.82
CA ALA A 78 10.50 -3.25 -9.16
C ALA A 78 11.90 -3.80 -9.45
N LYS A 79 12.89 -3.49 -8.58
CA LYS A 79 14.26 -3.97 -8.75
C LYS A 79 14.36 -5.38 -8.21
N ALA A 80 14.57 -6.35 -9.10
CA ALA A 80 14.95 -7.71 -8.72
C ALA A 80 16.19 -7.64 -7.83
N VAL A 81 16.07 -8.08 -6.57
CA VAL A 81 17.20 -8.14 -5.65
C VAL A 81 18.05 -9.33 -6.06
N ASP A 82 19.32 -9.07 -6.38
CA ASP A 82 20.30 -10.06 -6.83
C ASP A 82 20.43 -11.25 -5.85
N ASN A 83 20.56 -12.44 -6.42
CA ASN A 83 20.44 -13.77 -5.79
C ASN A 83 21.63 -14.20 -4.90
N ASP A 84 22.22 -13.27 -4.13
CA ASP A 84 23.34 -13.57 -3.21
C ASP A 84 22.95 -13.48 -1.72
N LYS A 85 21.65 -13.55 -1.41
CA LYS A 85 21.18 -13.60 -0.02
C LYS A 85 21.05 -15.04 0.45
N ILE A 86 21.74 -15.38 1.53
CA ILE A 86 21.48 -16.58 2.33
C ILE A 86 19.97 -16.65 2.56
N THR A 87 19.29 -17.65 2.00
CA THR A 87 17.85 -17.84 2.13
C THR A 87 17.56 -18.42 3.50
N VAL A 88 17.45 -17.55 4.50
CA VAL A 88 17.12 -17.92 5.89
C VAL A 88 15.60 -18.21 6.04
N PHE A 89 14.79 -17.86 5.04
CA PHE A 89 13.33 -17.96 5.08
C PHE A 89 12.81 -18.93 4.02
N ASP A 90 11.88 -19.81 4.42
CA ASP A 90 11.13 -20.69 3.51
C ASP A 90 9.99 -19.90 2.84
N GLN A 91 9.26 -19.09 3.61
CA GLN A 91 8.31 -18.10 3.10
C GLN A 91 8.91 -16.71 3.28
N THR A 92 9.06 -15.99 2.17
CA THR A 92 9.62 -14.63 2.17
C THR A 92 8.57 -13.55 2.45
N GLY A 93 7.28 -13.92 2.46
CA GLY A 93 6.14 -13.05 2.65
C GLY A 93 4.86 -13.66 2.09
N ILE A 94 3.83 -12.82 1.94
CA ILE A 94 2.56 -13.13 1.28
C ILE A 94 2.27 -12.11 0.18
N PHE A 95 1.54 -12.53 -0.85
CA PHE A 95 0.95 -11.64 -1.84
C PHE A 95 -0.57 -11.73 -1.71
N LEU A 96 -1.24 -10.59 -1.58
CA LEU A 96 -2.65 -10.50 -1.19
C LEU A 96 -3.43 -9.75 -2.26
N LEU A 97 -4.67 -10.20 -2.50
CA LEU A 97 -5.68 -9.50 -3.29
C LEU A 97 -6.88 -9.19 -2.38
N ALA A 98 -7.32 -7.94 -2.39
CA ALA A 98 -8.49 -7.47 -1.66
C ALA A 98 -9.38 -6.60 -2.54
N CYS A 99 -10.69 -6.61 -2.27
CA CYS A 99 -11.61 -5.67 -2.90
C CYS A 99 -11.48 -4.27 -2.26
N HIS A 100 -12.02 -3.24 -2.92
CA HIS A 100 -12.01 -1.87 -2.39
C HIS A 100 -12.67 -1.70 -1.01
N HIS A 101 -13.54 -2.62 -0.60
CA HIS A 101 -14.15 -2.59 0.73
C HIS A 101 -13.22 -3.10 1.84
N GLY A 102 -11.98 -3.48 1.52
CA GLY A 102 -11.06 -4.06 2.49
C GLY A 102 -11.19 -5.56 2.69
N LEU A 103 -12.14 -6.24 2.04
CA LEU A 103 -12.30 -7.68 2.20
C LEU A 103 -11.22 -8.45 1.43
N ILE A 104 -10.67 -9.45 2.09
CA ILE A 104 -9.60 -10.28 1.54
C ILE A 104 -10.20 -11.33 0.63
N GLU A 105 -9.86 -11.26 -0.65
CA GLU A 105 -10.37 -12.22 -1.62
C GLU A 105 -9.48 -13.45 -1.70
N SER A 106 -8.17 -13.26 -1.51
CA SER A 106 -7.20 -14.34 -1.63
C SER A 106 -5.78 -13.93 -1.23
N VAL A 107 -5.00 -14.94 -0.85
CA VAL A 107 -3.61 -14.80 -0.43
C VAL A 107 -2.79 -15.91 -1.08
N THR A 108 -1.54 -15.61 -1.44
CA THR A 108 -0.57 -16.61 -1.87
C THR A 108 0.77 -16.42 -1.18
N GLU A 109 1.50 -17.51 -1.00
CA GLU A 109 2.83 -17.48 -0.42
C GLU A 109 3.86 -16.89 -1.40
N MET A 110 4.74 -16.03 -0.89
CA MET A 110 5.91 -15.59 -1.64
C MET A 110 7.07 -16.56 -1.38
N LYS A 111 7.16 -17.63 -2.17
CA LYS A 111 8.28 -18.59 -2.16
C LYS A 111 9.29 -18.30 -3.27
N ARG A 112 8.81 -18.04 -4.49
CA ARG A 112 9.56 -17.59 -5.67
C ARG A 112 8.66 -16.65 -6.47
N SER A 113 9.23 -15.60 -7.05
CA SER A 113 8.52 -14.37 -7.42
C SER A 113 7.27 -14.55 -8.31
N GLY A 114 6.13 -14.04 -7.83
CA GLY A 114 5.35 -13.04 -8.56
C GLY A 114 4.32 -13.52 -9.57
N GLU A 115 3.45 -14.48 -9.25
CA GLU A 115 2.48 -14.97 -10.24
C GLU A 115 1.04 -15.02 -9.73
N LEU A 116 0.42 -13.88 -10.02
CA LEU A 116 -0.94 -13.55 -10.43
C LEU A 116 -2.16 -14.37 -10.00
N LEU A 117 -3.12 -13.58 -9.51
CA LEU A 117 -4.32 -13.97 -8.82
C LEU A 117 -5.58 -13.70 -9.67
N LEU A 118 -5.52 -14.01 -10.97
CA LEU A 118 -6.60 -13.65 -11.92
C LEU A 118 -7.80 -14.58 -11.93
N ASP A 119 -7.70 -15.76 -11.33
CA ASP A 119 -8.84 -16.68 -11.28
C ASP A 119 -10.00 -16.19 -10.41
N VAL A 120 -9.74 -15.18 -9.57
CA VAL A 120 -10.73 -14.56 -8.69
C VAL A 120 -11.48 -13.41 -9.41
N CYS A 121 -10.84 -12.78 -10.39
CA CYS A 121 -11.39 -11.60 -11.05
C CYS A 121 -12.51 -11.94 -12.06
N GLY A 122 -13.62 -11.23 -11.97
CA GLY A 122 -14.75 -11.33 -12.90
C GLY A 122 -14.55 -10.55 -14.21
N MET A 123 -15.65 -10.27 -14.91
CA MET A 123 -15.67 -9.37 -16.08
C MET A 123 -15.60 -7.90 -15.63
N ASP A 124 -14.88 -7.08 -16.39
CA ASP A 124 -14.71 -5.63 -16.23
C ASP A 124 -14.23 -5.24 -14.83
N GLN A 125 -12.95 -5.43 -14.55
CA GLN A 125 -12.37 -5.26 -13.21
C GLN A 125 -11.19 -4.29 -13.30
N ALA A 126 -10.94 -3.50 -12.25
CA ALA A 126 -9.70 -2.75 -12.13
C ALA A 126 -8.90 -3.18 -10.89
N ILE A 127 -7.58 -3.29 -11.05
CA ILE A 127 -6.65 -3.66 -9.99
C ILE A 127 -5.60 -2.55 -9.81
N GLY A 128 -5.52 -2.01 -8.58
CA GLY A 128 -4.41 -1.19 -8.11
C GLY A 128 -3.21 -2.03 -7.68
N HIS A 129 -2.01 -1.60 -8.05
CA HIS A 129 -0.76 -2.22 -7.60
C HIS A 129 0.41 -1.24 -7.71
N ASN A 130 1.27 -1.23 -6.69
CA ASN A 130 2.45 -0.36 -6.58
C ASN A 130 3.46 -0.49 -7.73
N ILE A 131 3.50 -1.65 -8.41
CA ILE A 131 4.30 -1.87 -9.61
C ILE A 131 3.42 -2.18 -10.82
N ALA A 132 2.27 -1.52 -10.93
CA ALA A 132 1.30 -1.68 -12.00
C ALA A 132 1.93 -1.76 -13.40
N CYS A 133 2.88 -0.86 -13.74
CA CYS A 133 3.63 -0.89 -15.01
C CYS A 133 4.28 -2.25 -15.30
N SER A 134 4.93 -2.82 -14.29
CA SER A 134 5.56 -4.14 -14.38
C SER A 134 4.50 -5.22 -14.49
N SER A 135 3.48 -5.20 -13.64
CA SER A 135 2.41 -6.19 -13.63
C SER A 135 1.61 -6.23 -14.93
N HIS A 136 1.27 -5.08 -15.50
CA HIS A 136 0.59 -5.03 -16.79
C HIS A 136 1.43 -5.68 -17.88
N LYS A 137 2.74 -5.40 -17.92
CA LYS A 137 3.64 -6.06 -18.87
C LYS A 137 3.68 -7.56 -18.64
N THR A 138 3.85 -7.99 -17.40
CA THR A 138 3.84 -9.41 -17.02
C THR A 138 2.55 -10.10 -17.46
N ILE A 139 1.39 -9.50 -17.19
CA ILE A 139 0.07 -10.02 -17.62
C ILE A 139 -0.01 -10.10 -19.13
N ALA A 140 0.33 -9.01 -19.84
CA ALA A 140 0.26 -8.96 -21.29
C ALA A 140 1.16 -10.01 -21.96
N THR A 141 2.29 -10.36 -21.35
CA THR A 141 3.26 -11.32 -21.90
C THR A 141 3.11 -12.76 -21.41
N SER A 142 2.26 -13.01 -20.42
CA SER A 142 2.06 -14.35 -19.84
C SER A 142 0.92 -15.09 -20.52
N SER A 143 0.77 -16.39 -20.21
CA SER A 143 -0.30 -17.22 -20.78
C SER A 143 -1.71 -16.71 -20.43
N ILE A 144 -1.82 -15.93 -19.34
CA ILE A 144 -3.06 -15.34 -18.84
C ILE A 144 -3.44 -14.02 -19.51
N GLY A 145 -2.58 -13.42 -20.33
CA GLY A 145 -2.85 -12.13 -20.98
C GLY A 145 -4.10 -12.14 -21.85
N VAL A 146 -4.34 -13.24 -22.58
CA VAL A 146 -5.57 -13.42 -23.39
C VAL A 146 -6.82 -13.47 -22.51
N LYS A 147 -6.73 -14.15 -21.36
CA LYS A 147 -7.82 -14.23 -20.39
C LYS A 147 -8.07 -12.85 -19.76
N ALA A 148 -7.03 -12.15 -19.33
CA ALA A 148 -7.12 -10.80 -18.77
C ALA A 148 -7.77 -9.81 -19.75
N ALA A 149 -7.36 -9.84 -21.02
CA ALA A 149 -7.97 -9.03 -22.07
C ALA A 149 -9.45 -9.41 -22.32
N GLY A 150 -9.77 -10.71 -22.34
CA GLY A 150 -11.14 -11.20 -22.47
C GLY A 150 -12.06 -10.81 -21.31
N LEU A 151 -11.49 -10.67 -20.11
CA LEU A 151 -12.19 -10.19 -18.91
C LEU A 151 -12.23 -8.66 -18.80
N ASN A 152 -11.63 -7.91 -19.74
CA ASN A 152 -11.45 -6.45 -19.63
C ASN A 152 -10.78 -6.03 -18.32
N LEU A 153 -9.73 -6.74 -17.91
CA LEU A 153 -8.98 -6.41 -16.72
C LEU A 153 -8.13 -5.15 -16.95
N GLN A 154 -8.36 -4.14 -16.11
CA GLN A 154 -7.62 -2.88 -16.11
C GLN A 154 -6.60 -2.89 -14.98
N VAL A 155 -5.32 -2.89 -15.31
CA VAL A 155 -4.27 -2.62 -14.32
C VAL A 155 -4.09 -1.10 -14.27
N VAL A 156 -4.20 -0.51 -13.08
CA VAL A 156 -4.16 0.94 -12.89
C VAL A 156 -2.71 1.42 -13.04
N LEU A 157 -2.34 1.79 -14.26
CA LEU A 157 -0.95 1.99 -14.70
C LEU A 157 -0.39 3.39 -14.52
N GLN A 158 -1.21 4.39 -14.83
CA GLN A 158 -0.79 5.78 -15.01
C GLN A 158 -1.95 6.71 -14.71
N ASN A 159 -1.61 7.89 -14.18
CA ASN A 159 -2.47 8.94 -13.65
C ASN A 159 -2.95 8.70 -12.21
N HIS A 160 -3.19 9.81 -11.51
CA HIS A 160 -3.89 9.81 -10.24
C HIS A 160 -5.26 9.11 -10.43
N PRO A 161 -5.68 8.16 -9.57
CA PRO A 161 -6.91 7.37 -9.70
C PRO A 161 -8.16 8.19 -10.06
N LEU A 162 -8.22 9.43 -9.56
CA LEU A 162 -9.24 10.44 -9.86
C LEU A 162 -9.56 10.62 -11.36
N TYR A 163 -8.55 10.51 -12.23
CA TYR A 163 -8.71 10.73 -13.68
C TYR A 163 -9.15 9.48 -14.44
N LEU A 164 -9.20 8.32 -13.76
CA LEU A 164 -9.71 7.09 -14.32
C LEU A 164 -11.20 6.99 -14.04
N ASN A 165 -11.97 6.67 -15.08
CA ASN A 165 -13.41 6.55 -14.92
C ASN A 165 -13.75 5.36 -14.01
N GLY A 166 -14.71 5.55 -13.12
CA GLY A 166 -15.20 4.52 -12.20
C GLY A 166 -14.39 4.32 -10.90
N LEU A 167 -13.15 4.81 -10.80
CA LEU A 167 -12.38 4.73 -9.54
C LEU A 167 -12.84 5.78 -8.51
N GLY A 168 -13.29 6.95 -8.96
CA GLY A 168 -13.83 7.97 -8.06
C GLY A 168 -12.79 8.53 -7.10
N LEU A 169 -13.04 8.37 -5.79
CA LEU A 169 -12.16 8.82 -4.71
C LEU A 169 -11.27 7.70 -4.16
N GLU A 170 -11.24 6.55 -4.82
CA GLU A 170 -10.43 5.42 -4.40
C GLU A 170 -8.93 5.77 -4.45
N ASP A 171 -8.22 5.56 -3.35
CA ASP A 171 -6.77 5.74 -3.24
C ASP A 171 -5.99 4.47 -3.64
N LEU A 172 -6.65 3.31 -3.65
CA LEU A 172 -6.08 1.98 -3.90
C LEU A 172 -5.01 1.57 -2.88
N GLU A 173 -5.04 2.14 -1.66
CA GLU A 173 -4.10 1.86 -0.57
C GLU A 173 -4.60 0.74 0.37
N THR A 174 -5.68 0.03 0.03
CA THR A 174 -6.31 -0.99 0.87
C THR A 174 -5.34 -2.05 1.39
N CYS A 175 -4.41 -2.50 0.55
CA CYS A 175 -3.38 -3.47 0.94
C CYS A 175 -2.48 -2.94 2.07
N GLU A 176 -2.15 -1.65 2.09
CA GLU A 176 -1.29 -1.04 3.11
C GLU A 176 -1.98 -1.03 4.48
N CYS A 177 -3.29 -0.78 4.51
CA CYS A 177 -4.12 -0.89 5.71
C CYS A 177 -4.14 -2.33 6.25
N ILE A 178 -4.40 -3.31 5.39
CA ILE A 178 -4.41 -4.74 5.75
C ILE A 178 -3.04 -5.17 6.27
N PHE A 179 -1.97 -4.74 5.61
CA PHE A 179 -0.59 -5.08 6.03
C PHE A 179 -0.23 -4.42 7.35
N THR A 180 -0.62 -3.17 7.56
CA THR A 180 -0.40 -2.49 8.85
C THR A 180 -0.99 -3.28 10.01
N SER A 181 -2.21 -3.82 9.83
CA SER A 181 -2.86 -4.68 10.83
C SER A 181 -2.16 -6.04 10.98
N SER A 182 -1.94 -6.76 9.88
CA SER A 182 -1.39 -8.13 9.89
C SER A 182 0.08 -8.20 10.30
N ASN A 183 0.84 -7.11 10.14
CA ASN A 183 2.23 -7.02 10.61
C ASN A 183 2.36 -7.20 12.13
N SER A 184 1.29 -6.97 12.90
CA SER A 184 1.27 -7.28 14.33
C SER A 184 1.48 -8.78 14.62
N ALA A 185 1.11 -9.66 13.69
CA ALA A 185 1.30 -11.11 13.80
C ALA A 185 2.73 -11.57 13.43
N ALA A 186 3.56 -10.71 12.85
CA ALA A 186 4.89 -11.08 12.33
C ALA A 186 5.77 -11.79 13.39
N ILE A 187 5.74 -11.29 14.64
CA ILE A 187 6.51 -11.84 15.76
C ILE A 187 6.06 -13.27 16.11
N LEU A 188 4.77 -13.57 15.96
CA LEU A 188 4.19 -14.87 16.29
C LEU A 188 4.51 -15.91 15.21
N ILE A 189 4.52 -15.50 13.95
CA ILE A 189 4.58 -16.42 12.81
C ILE A 189 6.01 -16.69 12.33
N GLN A 190 6.98 -15.82 12.63
CA GLN A 190 8.36 -15.93 12.12
C GLN A 190 9.05 -17.25 12.45
N HIS A 191 8.79 -17.80 13.64
CA HIS A 191 9.39 -19.05 14.15
C HIS A 191 8.37 -20.20 14.26
N ALA A 192 7.16 -20.01 13.73
CA ALA A 192 6.10 -21.00 13.82
C ALA A 192 6.33 -22.18 12.85
N SER A 193 5.63 -23.29 13.08
CA SER A 193 5.47 -24.31 12.03
C SER A 193 4.70 -23.75 10.85
N TYR A 194 4.76 -24.42 9.69
CA TYR A 194 3.93 -24.06 8.53
C TYR A 194 2.45 -23.99 8.89
N PHE A 195 1.96 -25.00 9.63
CA PHE A 195 0.58 -25.07 10.12
C PHE A 195 0.20 -23.82 10.90
N HIS A 196 0.98 -23.44 11.92
CA HIS A 196 0.66 -22.30 12.76
C HIS A 196 0.86 -20.97 12.03
N TRP A 197 1.86 -20.85 11.17
CA TRP A 197 2.05 -19.66 10.32
C TRP A 197 0.80 -19.37 9.50
N MET A 198 0.27 -20.38 8.81
CA MET A 198 -0.94 -20.25 8.01
C MET A 198 -2.18 -20.04 8.88
N GLN A 199 -2.32 -20.79 9.98
CA GLN A 199 -3.43 -20.64 10.93
C GLN A 199 -3.53 -19.23 11.51
N PHE A 200 -2.41 -18.63 11.90
CA PHE A 200 -2.41 -17.27 12.46
C PHE A 200 -2.82 -16.22 11.44
N LEU A 201 -2.34 -16.33 10.20
CA LEU A 201 -2.73 -15.42 9.11
C LEU A 201 -4.20 -15.60 8.75
N ASP A 202 -4.66 -16.84 8.61
CA ASP A 202 -6.06 -17.17 8.29
C ASP A 202 -7.02 -16.62 9.35
N LEU A 203 -6.74 -16.84 10.65
CA LEU A 203 -7.56 -16.31 11.74
C LEU A 203 -7.52 -14.78 11.80
N HIS A 204 -6.37 -14.17 11.51
CA HIS A 204 -6.26 -12.71 11.46
C HIS A 204 -7.12 -12.13 10.33
N PHE A 205 -7.07 -12.74 9.14
CA PHE A 205 -7.83 -12.32 7.97
C PHE A 205 -9.33 -12.59 8.13
N ASP A 206 -9.73 -13.69 8.75
CA ASP A 206 -11.12 -13.96 9.12
C ASP A 206 -11.68 -12.88 10.06
N GLN A 207 -10.91 -12.51 11.09
CA GLN A 207 -11.31 -11.43 11.99
C GLN A 207 -11.38 -10.08 11.27
N TRP A 208 -10.38 -9.77 10.44
CA TRP A 208 -10.35 -8.55 9.64
C TRP A 208 -11.59 -8.44 8.75
N ASP A 209 -11.91 -9.49 8.00
CA ASP A 209 -13.08 -9.51 7.12
C ASP A 209 -14.38 -9.36 7.92
N MET A 210 -14.51 -10.03 9.06
CA MET A 210 -15.67 -9.84 9.95
C MET A 210 -15.85 -8.38 10.38
N ASP A 211 -14.75 -7.71 10.73
CA ASP A 211 -14.76 -6.30 11.13
C ASP A 211 -15.16 -5.42 9.94
N GLN A 212 -14.55 -5.61 8.76
CA GLN A 212 -14.91 -4.87 7.53
C GLN A 212 -16.37 -5.09 7.13
N TYR A 213 -16.88 -6.32 7.19
CA TYR A 213 -18.29 -6.62 6.92
C TYR A 213 -19.22 -5.91 7.89
N SER A 214 -18.82 -5.74 9.15
CA SER A 214 -19.62 -5.01 10.14
C SER A 214 -19.64 -3.50 9.88
N ASP A 215 -18.56 -2.97 9.31
CA ASP A 215 -18.40 -1.56 8.97
C ASP A 215 -18.96 -1.18 7.58
N LEU A 216 -19.34 -2.18 6.76
CA LEU A 216 -20.01 -1.96 5.48
C LEU A 216 -21.35 -1.24 5.70
N THR A 217 -21.34 0.07 5.49
CA THR A 217 -22.53 0.90 5.60
C THR A 217 -22.77 1.69 4.32
N LEU A 218 -24.03 1.74 3.91
CA LEU A 218 -24.48 2.69 2.87
C LEU A 218 -24.58 4.13 3.40
N GLN A 219 -23.90 4.43 4.53
CA GLN A 219 -24.05 5.70 5.23
C GLN A 219 -23.49 6.86 4.42
N ILE A 220 -22.37 6.67 3.72
CA ILE A 220 -21.79 7.69 2.83
C ILE A 220 -22.80 8.07 1.75
N ILE A 221 -23.40 7.09 1.06
CA ILE A 221 -24.39 7.34 0.02
C ILE A 221 -25.62 8.04 0.62
N LYS A 222 -26.15 7.52 1.74
CA LYS A 222 -27.33 8.09 2.41
C LYS A 222 -27.10 9.53 2.90
N THR A 223 -25.90 9.84 3.37
CA THR A 223 -25.55 11.15 3.94
C THR A 223 -25.19 12.16 2.86
N ASN A 224 -24.38 11.75 1.88
CA ASN A 224 -23.82 12.67 0.89
C ASN A 224 -24.77 12.94 -0.28
N THR A 225 -25.65 12.00 -0.64
CA THR A 225 -26.64 12.21 -1.72
C THR A 225 -27.53 13.44 -1.49
N PRO A 226 -28.17 13.64 -0.32
CA PRO A 226 -28.98 14.84 -0.09
C PRO A 226 -28.14 16.12 -0.05
N VAL A 227 -26.96 16.08 0.57
CA VAL A 227 -26.03 17.23 0.63
C VAL A 227 -25.58 17.65 -0.76
N LEU A 228 -25.20 16.69 -1.61
CA LEU A 228 -24.80 16.93 -2.99
C LEU A 228 -25.96 17.51 -3.81
N LYS A 229 -27.19 17.03 -3.57
CA LYS A 229 -28.38 17.56 -4.25
C LYS A 229 -28.66 19.01 -3.87
N GLU A 230 -28.55 19.36 -2.58
CA GLU A 230 -28.69 20.73 -2.10
C GLU A 230 -27.60 21.64 -2.68
N PHE A 231 -26.34 21.19 -2.66
CA PHE A 231 -25.21 21.90 -3.24
C PHE A 231 -25.41 22.19 -4.73
N LYS A 232 -25.86 21.18 -5.51
CA LYS A 232 -26.19 21.34 -6.93
C LYS A 232 -27.28 22.40 -7.15
N GLN A 233 -28.32 22.38 -6.33
CA GLN A 233 -29.42 23.36 -6.43
C GLN A 233 -28.98 24.78 -6.07
N LEU A 234 -28.14 24.94 -5.04
CA LEU A 234 -27.65 26.24 -4.59
C LEU A 234 -26.76 26.91 -5.65
N HIS A 235 -25.97 26.12 -6.36
CA HIS A 235 -24.96 26.60 -7.31
C HIS A 235 -25.34 26.43 -8.79
N ASP A 236 -26.56 25.95 -9.08
CA ASP A 236 -27.04 25.67 -10.44
C ASP A 236 -26.11 24.72 -11.23
N LEU A 237 -25.67 23.66 -10.54
CA LEU A 237 -24.70 22.68 -11.09
C LEU A 237 -25.40 21.43 -11.61
N MET A 238 -24.84 20.91 -12.70
CA MET A 238 -25.21 19.66 -13.34
C MET A 238 -24.12 18.60 -13.12
N ASP A 239 -24.47 17.31 -13.27
CA ASP A 239 -23.49 16.22 -13.20
C ASP A 239 -22.35 16.36 -14.22
N ALA A 240 -22.63 16.99 -15.37
CA ALA A 240 -21.64 17.27 -16.40
C ALA A 240 -20.54 18.25 -15.94
N ASP A 241 -20.86 19.18 -15.01
CA ASP A 241 -19.88 20.17 -14.54
C ASP A 241 -18.74 19.48 -13.77
N PHE A 242 -19.07 18.50 -12.93
CA PHE A 242 -18.06 17.71 -12.19
C PHE A 242 -17.13 16.93 -13.13
N VAL A 243 -17.67 16.41 -14.23
CA VAL A 243 -16.87 15.71 -15.24
C VAL A 243 -15.98 16.71 -15.99
N ASN A 244 -16.51 17.88 -16.33
CA ASN A 244 -15.75 18.92 -17.01
C ASN A 244 -14.62 19.46 -16.14
N TRP A 245 -14.86 19.74 -14.85
CA TRP A 245 -13.81 20.21 -13.93
C TRP A 245 -12.66 19.21 -13.81
N ARG A 246 -12.97 17.92 -13.75
CA ARG A 246 -11.95 16.87 -13.76
C ARG A 246 -11.11 16.89 -15.05
N ASN A 247 -11.76 17.08 -16.19
CA ASN A 247 -11.07 17.14 -17.48
C ASN A 247 -10.22 18.42 -17.60
N GLU A 248 -10.74 19.56 -17.14
CA GLU A 248 -10.04 20.85 -17.08
C GLU A 248 -8.82 20.77 -16.16
N GLU A 249 -8.96 20.15 -14.98
CA GLU A 249 -7.86 19.91 -14.05
C GLU A 249 -6.81 18.99 -14.67
N PHE A 250 -7.23 17.89 -15.31
CA PHE A 250 -6.32 16.98 -16.00
C PHE A 250 -5.55 17.68 -17.13
N GLU A 251 -6.24 18.46 -17.96
CA GLU A 251 -5.62 19.25 -19.04
C GLU A 251 -4.65 20.29 -18.47
N TYR A 252 -5.05 21.00 -17.40
CA TYR A 252 -4.19 21.94 -16.70
C TYR A 252 -2.92 21.26 -16.20
N LEU A 253 -3.03 20.18 -15.42
CA LEU A 253 -1.88 19.46 -14.86
C LEU A 253 -0.98 18.84 -15.94
N SER A 254 -1.58 18.35 -17.03
CA SER A 254 -0.82 17.80 -18.16
C SER A 254 0.00 18.87 -18.88
N ASN A 255 -0.48 20.11 -18.91
CA ASN A 255 0.20 21.24 -19.53
C ASN A 255 1.17 21.97 -18.57
N VAL A 256 1.02 21.80 -17.26
CA VAL A 256 1.96 22.32 -16.25
C VAL A 256 3.22 21.46 -16.25
N ALA A 257 4.14 21.78 -17.15
CA ALA A 257 5.44 21.11 -17.23
C ALA A 257 6.39 21.47 -16.08
N MET A 258 6.15 22.61 -15.41
CA MET A 258 6.98 23.09 -14.30
C MET A 258 6.13 23.89 -13.31
N GLU A 259 6.27 23.62 -12.01
CA GLU A 259 5.60 24.39 -10.96
C GLU A 259 5.88 25.90 -11.14
N PRO A 260 4.86 26.77 -10.98
CA PRO A 260 5.08 28.20 -11.05
C PRO A 260 6.19 28.63 -10.09
N THR A 261 7.14 29.41 -10.59
CA THR A 261 8.35 29.78 -9.83
C THR A 261 8.03 30.45 -8.49
N LEU A 262 6.91 31.17 -8.41
CA LEU A 262 6.44 31.82 -7.18
C LEU A 262 6.01 30.80 -6.11
N ASP A 263 5.34 29.72 -6.50
CA ASP A 263 4.86 28.70 -5.57
C ASP A 263 6.05 27.91 -5.01
N VAL A 264 7.02 27.59 -5.84
CA VAL A 264 8.30 26.97 -5.41
C VAL A 264 9.01 27.84 -4.38
N ILE A 265 9.08 29.16 -4.61
CA ILE A 265 9.71 30.10 -3.68
C ILE A 265 8.91 30.22 -2.38
N ALA A 266 7.57 30.28 -2.46
CA ALA A 266 6.71 30.36 -1.28
C ALA A 266 6.83 29.11 -0.40
N VAL A 267 6.79 27.91 -1.00
CA VAL A 267 6.99 26.64 -0.29
C VAL A 267 8.40 26.56 0.29
N ALA A 268 9.42 26.98 -0.47
CA ALA A 268 10.79 27.03 0.04
C ALA A 268 10.92 27.99 1.23
N TYR A 269 10.28 29.15 1.17
CA TYR A 269 10.27 30.12 2.26
C TYR A 269 9.58 29.57 3.51
N ILE A 270 8.40 28.96 3.37
CA ILE A 270 7.69 28.31 4.49
C ILE A 270 8.56 27.23 5.12
N LYS A 271 9.16 26.35 4.32
CA LYS A 271 10.09 25.32 4.81
C LYS A 271 11.29 25.89 5.56
N GLN A 272 11.76 27.09 5.18
CA GLN A 272 12.83 27.76 5.92
C GLN A 272 12.34 28.39 7.23
N LEU A 273 11.11 28.92 7.28
CA LEU A 273 10.51 29.40 8.52
C LEU A 273 10.28 28.26 9.51
N GLU A 274 9.77 27.11 9.07
CA GLU A 274 9.62 25.93 9.92
C GLU A 274 10.96 25.46 10.51
N LYS A 275 12.01 25.46 9.68
CA LYS A 275 13.38 25.16 10.15
C LYS A 275 13.88 26.18 11.16
N LEU A 276 13.64 27.47 10.90
CA LEU A 276 14.03 28.54 11.82
C LEU A 276 13.34 28.36 13.17
N GLN A 277 12.02 28.14 13.17
CA GLN A 277 11.24 27.92 14.38
C GLN A 277 11.76 26.71 15.16
N TYR A 278 11.99 25.58 14.49
CA TYR A 278 12.56 24.38 15.12
C TYR A 278 13.93 24.66 15.77
N VAL A 279 14.80 25.40 15.08
CA VAL A 279 16.14 25.75 15.59
C VAL A 279 16.03 26.72 16.77
N GLU A 280 15.15 27.70 16.72
CA GLU A 280 14.91 28.65 17.81
C GLU A 280 14.34 27.96 19.06
N GLU A 281 13.40 27.04 18.90
CA GLU A 281 12.85 26.23 20.00
C GLU A 281 13.94 25.32 20.60
N THR A 282 14.74 24.68 19.75
CA THR A 282 15.86 23.83 20.20
C THR A 282 16.93 24.65 20.93
N TYR A 283 17.31 25.80 20.38
CA TYR A 283 18.27 26.71 20.99
C TYR A 283 17.73 27.31 22.31
N GLY A 284 16.45 27.67 22.35
CA GLY A 284 15.76 28.10 23.56
C GLY A 284 15.77 27.02 24.63
N CYS A 285 15.50 25.77 24.27
CA CYS A 285 15.59 24.64 25.19
C CYS A 285 17.02 24.47 25.73
N LEU A 286 18.04 24.50 24.87
CA LEU A 286 19.45 24.37 25.24
C LEU A 286 19.97 25.54 26.12
N THR A 287 19.52 26.77 25.85
CA THR A 287 19.92 27.97 26.60
C THR A 287 19.10 28.20 27.87
N SER A 288 17.91 27.59 27.97
CA SER A 288 17.10 27.56 29.20
C SER A 288 17.63 26.58 30.25
N VAL A 289 18.56 25.69 29.89
CA VAL A 289 19.30 24.91 30.88
C VAL A 289 20.29 25.85 31.56
N PRO A 290 20.11 26.23 32.84
CA PRO A 290 21.05 27.10 33.51
C PRO A 290 22.42 26.43 33.49
N PHE A 291 23.38 27.05 32.80
CA PHE A 291 24.77 26.66 32.90
C PHE A 291 25.14 26.80 34.37
N LEU A 292 25.30 25.68 35.06
CA LEU A 292 25.73 25.66 36.45
C LEU A 292 27.16 26.19 36.50
N MET A 293 27.29 27.51 36.60
CA MET A 293 28.53 28.16 37.00
C MET A 293 28.78 27.84 38.47
N TYR A 294 29.30 26.65 38.75
CA TYR A 294 29.81 26.32 40.06
C TYR A 294 31.14 27.03 40.27
N THR A 295 31.17 28.04 41.14
CA THR A 295 32.41 28.50 41.75
C THR A 295 32.87 27.44 42.76
N PRO A 296 34.10 26.89 42.67
CA PRO A 296 34.57 25.79 43.54
C PRO A 296 34.50 26.07 45.04
N ALA A 297 34.44 27.35 45.44
CA ALA A 297 34.35 27.77 46.84
C ALA A 297 33.03 27.40 47.54
N ASN A 298 31.97 27.07 46.78
CA ASN A 298 30.62 26.81 47.33
C ASN A 298 30.19 25.33 47.24
N PHE A 299 31.12 24.41 46.98
CA PHE A 299 30.80 23.00 46.81
C PHE A 299 30.42 22.33 48.14
N THR A 300 29.14 22.02 48.31
CA THR A 300 28.67 21.08 49.35
C THR A 300 28.32 19.73 48.72
N ARG A 301 28.39 18.64 49.50
CA ARG A 301 28.23 17.23 49.04
C ARG A 301 26.94 16.93 48.26
N THR A 302 25.96 17.85 48.27
CA THR A 302 24.64 17.72 47.64
C THR A 302 24.40 18.74 46.51
N SER A 303 25.46 19.38 46.03
CA SER A 303 25.41 20.33 44.92
C SER A 303 25.27 19.57 43.59
N GLY A 304 24.16 19.77 42.87
CA GLY A 304 23.88 19.13 41.57
C GLY A 304 22.90 17.96 41.61
N LEU A 305 22.39 17.56 42.78
CA LEU A 305 21.32 16.57 42.89
C LEU A 305 19.95 17.21 42.61
N ASN A 306 19.19 16.62 41.69
CA ASN A 306 17.78 16.98 41.45
C ASN A 306 16.98 16.91 42.77
N ALA A 307 15.94 17.74 42.89
CA ALA A 307 15.19 17.93 44.15
C ALA A 307 14.67 16.61 44.76
N THR A 308 14.33 15.64 43.93
CA THR A 308 13.93 14.28 44.32
C THR A 308 15.04 13.49 45.01
N ALA A 309 16.31 13.66 44.62
CA ALA A 309 17.44 12.97 45.23
C ALA A 309 17.92 13.61 46.55
N ARG A 310 17.66 14.91 46.78
CA ARG A 310 17.99 15.57 48.06
C ARG A 310 17.13 15.04 49.22
N ASN A 311 15.84 14.80 48.97
CA ASN A 311 14.90 14.38 50.02
C ASN A 311 15.13 12.93 50.49
N ASN A 312 15.74 12.06 49.67
CA ASN A 312 16.05 10.68 50.07
C ASN A 312 17.33 10.52 50.89
N SER A 313 18.07 11.61 51.15
CA SER A 313 19.31 11.58 51.95
C SER A 313 19.11 11.93 53.43
N ARG A 314 17.85 12.17 53.84
CA ARG A 314 17.41 12.26 55.23
C ARG A 314 16.47 11.09 55.56
N ALA A 315 17.02 9.88 55.51
CA ALA A 315 16.53 8.70 56.20
C ALA A 315 17.75 7.88 56.63
#